data_AF-A0A8B6BUG1-F1
#
_entry.id   AF-A0A8B6BUG1-F1
#
_cell.length_a   1.000
_cell.length_b   1.000
_cell.length_c   1.000
_cell.angle_alpha   90.00
_cell.angle_beta   90.00
_cell.angle_gamma   90.00
#
_symmetry.space_group_name_H-M   'P 1'
#
loop_
_entity.id
_entity.type
_entity.pdbx_description
1 polymer ?
#
loop_
_entity_poly.entity_id
_entity_poly.type
_entity_poly.pdbx_seq_one_letter_code
_entity_poly.pdbx_strand_id
1 'polypeptide(L)'
;MMKSVKYRVSVVEFTSKKEHVKGIPAFGSYSFEEGGIRVWKAHGIGEESSFLRGVLNLSAETKQMEGSDNSLTLGWALKTERKSKRFNKNQKDYLTEKFDKGLKTGRKEDPFNVSESMLHVKNSDGTRRFTYDEILSAQQVTSFFSRMCKQNKHLEDDLEARRETEICTIRQEILNA
;
A
#
# COMPACT_ATOMS: atom_id res chain seq x y z
N MET A 1 51.11 5.94 58.99
CA MET A 1 51.07 4.82 58.02
C MET A 1 49.65 4.66 57.50
N MET A 2 49.40 4.97 56.23
CA MET A 2 48.06 4.91 55.62
C MET A 2 47.76 3.48 55.16
N LYS A 3 46.62 2.91 55.59
CA LYS A 3 46.17 1.57 55.17
C LYS A 3 45.55 1.64 53.79
N SER A 4 46.06 0.83 52.86
CA SER A 4 45.52 0.68 51.51
C SER A 4 44.20 -0.12 51.56
N VAL A 5 43.10 0.51 51.16
CA VAL A 5 41.78 -0.15 51.04
C VAL A 5 41.68 -0.73 49.63
N LYS A 6 41.62 -2.06 49.53
CA LYS A 6 41.41 -2.77 48.27
C LYS A 6 39.91 -2.88 48.01
N TYR A 7 39.41 -2.21 46.97
CA TYR A 7 38.05 -2.44 46.48
C TYR A 7 38.05 -3.66 45.56
N ARG A 8 37.08 -4.56 45.76
CA ARG A 8 36.86 -5.73 44.90
C ARG A 8 35.71 -5.38 43.96
N VAL A 9 35.99 -5.29 42.66
CA VAL A 9 34.96 -5.09 41.63
C VAL A 9 34.39 -6.47 41.27
N SER A 10 33.10 -6.67 41.51
CA SER A 10 32.36 -7.85 41.03
C SER A 10 31.64 -7.48 39.75
N VAL A 11 31.98 -8.15 38.65
CA VAL A 11 31.19 -8.09 37.41
C VAL A 11 29.93 -8.92 37.64
N VAL A 12 28.76 -8.28 37.69
CA VAL A 12 27.47 -8.96 37.72
C VAL A 12 27.04 -9.18 36.28
N GLU A 13 27.21 -10.41 35.78
CA GLU A 13 26.68 -10.76 34.46
C GLU A 13 25.15 -10.85 34.53
N PHE A 14 24.48 -9.85 33.97
CA PHE A 14 23.02 -9.87 33.83
C PHE A 14 22.65 -10.73 32.62
N THR A 15 22.43 -12.02 32.83
CA THR A 15 21.92 -12.90 31.76
C THR A 15 20.42 -12.61 31.57
N SER A 16 20.11 -11.75 30.60
CA SER A 16 18.73 -11.45 30.22
C SER A 16 18.08 -12.71 29.62
N LYS A 17 17.08 -13.28 30.30
CA LYS A 17 16.27 -14.36 29.75
C LYS A 17 15.50 -13.84 28.54
N LYS A 18 15.65 -14.49 27.38
CA LYS A 18 14.87 -14.18 26.16
C LYS A 18 13.42 -14.60 26.38
N GLU A 19 12.58 -13.70 26.88
CA GLU A 19 11.14 -13.92 26.87
C GLU A 19 10.55 -13.57 25.50
N HIS A 20 9.82 -14.53 24.91
CA HIS A 20 9.11 -14.34 23.65
C HIS A 20 7.74 -13.71 23.93
N VAL A 21 7.66 -12.38 23.78
CA VAL A 21 6.39 -11.66 23.86
C VAL A 21 5.59 -11.89 22.57
N LYS A 22 4.45 -12.58 22.67
CA LYS A 22 3.56 -12.84 21.51
C LYS A 22 3.13 -11.52 20.87
N GLY A 23 3.32 -11.40 19.55
CA GLY A 23 2.89 -10.25 18.74
C GLY A 23 3.98 -9.23 18.42
N ILE A 24 5.18 -9.37 19.00
CA ILE A 24 6.33 -8.52 18.67
C ILE A 24 7.29 -9.32 17.77
N PRO A 25 7.56 -8.89 16.52
CA PRO A 25 8.56 -9.53 15.69
C PRO A 25 9.93 -9.42 16.38
N ALA A 26 10.70 -10.51 16.38
CA ALA A 26 12.01 -10.55 17.02
C ALA A 26 12.93 -9.48 16.41
N PHE A 27 13.15 -8.37 17.13
CA PHE A 27 14.03 -7.30 16.67
C PHE A 27 15.48 -7.74 16.81
N GLY A 28 16.16 -7.98 15.68
CA GLY A 28 17.58 -8.35 15.64
C GLY A 28 18.55 -7.17 15.57
N SER A 29 18.08 -5.93 15.72
CA SER A 29 18.87 -4.73 15.46
C SER A 29 18.54 -3.61 16.44
N TYR A 30 19.00 -3.78 17.67
CA TYR A 30 18.96 -2.75 18.72
C TYR A 30 20.37 -2.51 19.26
N SER A 31 20.65 -1.28 19.69
CA SER A 31 21.88 -0.90 20.40
C SER A 31 21.50 -0.20 21.71
N PHE A 32 22.25 -0.48 22.78
CA PHE A 32 22.09 0.19 24.06
C PHE A 32 23.11 1.31 24.16
N GLU A 33 22.64 2.55 24.28
CA GLU A 33 23.45 3.73 24.53
C GLU A 33 23.19 4.24 25.96
N GLU A 34 24.11 5.05 26.49
CA GLU A 34 24.05 5.60 27.86
C GLU A 34 22.79 6.48 28.11
N GLY A 35 22.06 6.82 27.05
CA GLY A 35 20.80 7.57 27.07
C GLY A 35 19.53 6.76 26.73
N GLY A 36 19.62 5.45 26.50
CA GLY A 36 18.45 4.59 26.22
C GLY A 36 18.68 3.54 25.11
N ILE A 37 17.60 2.85 24.75
CA ILE A 37 17.62 1.80 23.71
C ILE A 37 17.33 2.44 22.36
N ARG A 38 18.22 2.23 21.40
CA ARG A 38 18.04 2.62 20.00
C ARG A 38 17.68 1.38 19.18
N VAL A 39 16.64 1.47 18.35
CA VAL A 39 16.16 0.38 17.48
C VAL A 39 16.05 0.90 16.04
N TRP A 40 16.52 0.13 15.07
CA TRP A 40 16.40 0.45 13.65
C TRP A 40 15.88 -0.75 12.84
N LYS A 41 15.22 -0.46 11.72
CA LYS A 41 14.69 -1.48 10.80
C LYS A 41 15.79 -1.90 9.82
N ALA A 42 16.06 -3.20 9.73
CA ALA A 42 16.95 -3.74 8.70
C ALA A 42 16.43 -3.36 7.30
N HIS A 43 17.34 -2.93 6.41
CA HIS A 43 17.12 -2.52 5.02
C HIS A 43 16.53 -1.11 4.77
N GLY A 44 17.13 -0.07 5.38
CA GLY A 44 17.35 1.26 4.79
C GLY A 44 16.30 1.89 3.85
N ILE A 45 14.99 1.83 4.17
CA ILE A 45 13.94 2.50 3.39
C ILE A 45 13.02 3.27 4.35
N GLY A 46 13.14 4.60 4.38
CA GLY A 46 12.26 5.55 5.10
C GLY A 46 13.02 6.55 5.97
N GLU A 47 12.55 7.82 6.00
CA GLU A 47 13.19 8.97 6.63
C GLU A 47 13.58 8.74 8.10
N GLU A 48 14.81 9.15 8.42
CA GLU A 48 15.41 9.13 9.74
C GLU A 48 14.55 9.89 10.77
N SER A 49 14.19 9.24 11.88
CA SER A 49 13.59 9.92 13.03
C SER A 49 14.46 9.70 14.25
N SER A 50 15.27 10.71 14.56
CA SER A 50 16.00 10.81 15.82
C SER A 50 15.06 11.39 16.89
N PHE A 51 14.96 10.71 18.04
CA PHE A 51 14.27 11.27 19.20
C PHE A 51 15.25 12.14 19.98
N LEU A 52 14.96 13.45 20.12
CA LEU A 52 15.60 14.28 21.13
C LEU A 52 14.93 14.03 22.49
N ARG A 53 15.77 13.74 23.48
CA ARG A 53 15.45 13.50 24.89
C ARG A 53 14.89 14.77 25.52
N GLY A 54 13.57 14.88 25.64
CA GLY A 54 12.95 16.12 26.12
C GLY A 54 11.66 16.04 26.93
N VAL A 55 11.07 14.87 27.22
CA VAL A 55 9.82 14.81 28.01
C VAL A 55 9.80 13.64 28.98
N LEU A 56 10.66 13.68 29.99
CA LEU A 56 10.42 13.02 31.28
C LEU A 56 11.05 13.85 32.40
N ASN A 57 10.50 15.05 32.64
CA ASN A 57 10.58 15.68 33.96
C ASN A 57 9.19 15.55 34.58
N LEU A 58 8.99 14.47 35.31
CA LEU A 58 7.90 14.34 36.27
C LEU A 58 8.34 15.05 37.55
N SER A 59 8.29 16.39 37.57
CA SER A 59 8.23 17.14 38.84
C SER A 59 6.78 17.47 39.10
N ALA A 60 6.24 16.84 40.13
CA ALA A 60 4.93 17.13 40.66
C ALA A 60 4.87 18.58 41.12
N GLU A 61 4.10 19.41 40.41
CA GLU A 61 3.41 20.55 41.01
C GLU A 61 2.19 20.92 40.15
N THR A 62 1.03 20.89 40.79
CA THR A 62 -0.28 21.12 40.17
C THR A 62 -0.49 22.62 39.97
N LYS A 63 -0.53 23.06 38.71
CA LYS A 63 -1.19 24.33 38.37
C LYS A 63 -2.01 24.17 37.09
N GLN A 64 -3.32 24.18 37.28
CA GLN A 64 -4.34 24.26 36.24
C GLN A 64 -4.09 25.48 35.36
N MET A 65 -4.01 25.30 34.05
CA MET A 65 -4.39 26.33 33.08
C MET A 65 -4.76 25.68 31.73
N GLU A 66 -5.94 26.06 31.26
CA GLU A 66 -6.65 25.51 30.11
C GLU A 66 -6.05 25.93 28.76
N GLY A 67 -6.37 25.15 27.72
CA GLY A 67 -6.56 25.69 26.38
C GLY A 67 -5.44 25.48 25.37
N SER A 68 -5.17 24.22 25.00
CA SER A 68 -5.12 23.86 23.57
C SER A 68 -5.28 22.35 23.44
N ASP A 69 -6.16 21.93 22.55
CA ASP A 69 -6.29 20.55 22.07
C ASP A 69 -5.03 20.17 21.29
N ASN A 70 -3.93 19.96 22.02
CA ASN A 70 -2.72 19.35 21.49
C ASN A 70 -2.91 17.84 21.58
N SER A 71 -3.85 17.32 20.79
CA SER A 71 -3.88 15.92 20.41
C SER A 71 -2.59 15.62 19.66
N LEU A 72 -1.57 15.20 20.41
CA LEU A 72 -0.33 14.67 19.86
C LEU A 72 -0.72 13.42 19.05
N THR A 73 -0.86 13.58 17.74
CA THR A 73 -1.10 12.48 16.81
C THR A 73 0.02 11.46 16.99
N LEU A 74 -0.29 10.30 17.57
CA LEU A 74 0.65 9.17 17.70
C LEU A 74 1.08 8.69 16.30
N GLY A 75 2.16 9.26 15.78
CA GLY A 75 2.46 9.36 14.35
C GLY A 75 3.04 8.13 13.64
N TRP A 76 3.17 6.94 14.24
CA TRP A 76 3.81 5.79 13.58
C TRP A 76 3.13 4.44 13.68
N ALA A 77 2.10 4.30 14.53
CA ALA A 77 1.40 3.03 14.73
C ALA A 77 -0.11 3.11 14.44
N LEU A 78 -0.61 4.27 14.02
CA LEU A 78 -2.03 4.42 13.69
C LEU A 78 -2.28 3.90 12.27
N LYS A 79 -3.27 2.99 12.16
CA LYS A 79 -3.76 2.49 10.88
C LYS A 79 -4.36 3.65 10.10
N THR A 80 -3.64 4.16 9.11
CA THR A 80 -4.22 5.13 8.17
C THR A 80 -5.35 4.44 7.41
N GLU A 81 -6.55 5.00 7.48
CA GLU A 81 -7.66 4.50 6.69
C GLU A 81 -7.35 4.69 5.19
N ARG A 82 -7.25 3.58 4.45
CA ARG A 82 -7.06 3.64 3.01
C ARG A 82 -8.38 4.03 2.36
N LYS A 83 -8.47 5.27 1.88
CA LYS A 83 -9.61 5.72 1.07
C LYS A 83 -9.55 5.03 -0.30
N SER A 84 -10.38 4.01 -0.50
CA SER A 84 -10.56 3.37 -1.81
C SER A 84 -11.60 4.15 -2.62
N LYS A 85 -11.16 4.89 -3.64
CA LYS A 85 -12.07 5.60 -4.56
C LYS A 85 -12.48 4.65 -5.68
N ARG A 86 -13.80 4.42 -5.82
CA ARG A 86 -14.35 3.69 -6.97
C ARG A 86 -14.25 4.55 -8.22
N PHE A 87 -14.01 3.89 -9.36
CA PHE A 87 -13.97 4.60 -10.64
C PHE A 87 -15.38 5.05 -11.04
N ASN A 88 -15.49 6.30 -11.47
CA ASN A 88 -16.69 6.90 -12.03
C ASN A 88 -17.06 6.23 -13.36
N LYS A 89 -18.32 6.34 -13.77
CA LYS A 89 -18.81 5.80 -15.04
C LYS A 89 -18.05 6.40 -16.22
N ASN A 90 -17.86 7.72 -16.25
CA ASN A 90 -17.13 8.41 -17.31
C ASN A 90 -15.69 7.91 -17.49
N GLN A 91 -15.01 7.60 -16.38
CA GLN A 91 -13.65 7.05 -16.39
C GLN A 91 -13.65 5.63 -16.99
N LYS A 92 -14.59 4.79 -16.57
CA LYS A 92 -14.74 3.42 -17.10
C LYS A 92 -15.05 3.45 -18.58
N ASP A 93 -16.02 4.25 -19.01
CA ASP A 93 -16.44 4.34 -20.41
C ASP A 93 -15.27 4.78 -21.30
N TYR A 94 -14.47 5.76 -20.86
CA TYR A 94 -13.26 6.18 -21.58
C TYR A 94 -12.20 5.09 -21.66
N LEU A 95 -11.92 4.41 -20.53
CA LEU A 95 -10.92 3.34 -20.51
C LEU A 95 -11.35 2.13 -21.34
N THR A 96 -12.63 1.77 -21.32
CA THR A 96 -13.18 0.71 -22.18
C THR A 96 -13.03 1.09 -23.65
N GLU A 97 -13.35 2.32 -24.04
CA GLU A 97 -13.16 2.80 -25.42
C GLU A 97 -11.69 2.69 -25.87
N LYS A 98 -10.74 3.09 -25.02
CA LYS A 98 -9.30 2.96 -25.31
C LYS A 98 -8.85 1.50 -25.38
N PHE A 99 -9.40 0.65 -24.51
CA PHE A 99 -9.10 -0.77 -24.51
C PHE A 99 -9.58 -1.43 -25.81
N ASP A 100 -10.81 -1.14 -26.23
CA ASP A 100 -11.40 -1.68 -27.46
C ASP A 100 -10.66 -1.20 -28.72
N LYS A 101 -10.18 0.04 -28.74
CA LYS A 101 -9.27 0.53 -29.79
C LYS A 101 -7.99 -0.31 -29.84
N GLY A 102 -7.43 -0.66 -28.69
CA GLY A 102 -6.27 -1.53 -28.60
C GLY A 102 -6.55 -2.96 -29.10
N LEU A 103 -7.74 -3.50 -28.84
CA LEU A 103 -8.16 -4.80 -29.37
C LEU A 103 -8.28 -4.77 -30.90
N LYS A 104 -8.95 -3.75 -31.45
CA LYS A 104 -9.15 -3.61 -32.90
C LYS A 104 -7.84 -3.42 -33.66
N THR A 105 -6.89 -2.70 -33.08
CA THR A 105 -5.57 -2.44 -33.68
C THR A 105 -4.55 -3.55 -33.41
N GLY A 106 -4.85 -4.47 -32.50
CA GLY A 106 -3.92 -5.50 -32.03
C GLY A 106 -2.77 -4.99 -31.17
N ARG A 107 -2.74 -3.69 -30.83
CA ARG A 107 -1.69 -3.08 -30.00
C ARG A 107 -2.31 -2.38 -28.80
N LYS A 108 -1.94 -2.83 -27.60
CA LYS A 108 -2.43 -2.24 -26.35
C LYS A 108 -1.94 -0.79 -26.22
N GLU A 109 -2.86 0.13 -25.93
CA GLU A 109 -2.49 1.51 -25.62
C GLU A 109 -1.63 1.57 -24.35
N ASP A 110 -0.59 2.39 -24.38
CA ASP A 110 0.30 2.59 -23.24
C ASP A 110 -0.44 3.32 -22.09
N PRO A 111 -0.46 2.75 -20.87
CA PRO A 111 -1.19 3.34 -19.73
C PRO A 111 -0.76 4.76 -19.36
N PHE A 112 0.51 5.11 -19.56
CA PHE A 112 1.00 6.47 -19.32
C PHE A 112 0.40 7.44 -20.34
N ASN A 113 0.46 7.11 -21.63
CA ASN A 113 -0.17 7.91 -22.67
C ASN A 113 -1.69 8.05 -22.50
N VAL A 114 -2.37 6.99 -22.03
CA VAL A 114 -3.81 7.04 -21.72
C VAL A 114 -4.09 8.03 -20.59
N SER A 115 -3.31 7.96 -19.51
CA SER A 115 -3.38 8.90 -18.37
C SER A 115 -3.15 10.34 -18.82
N GLU A 116 -2.12 10.61 -19.61
CA GLU A 116 -1.84 11.94 -20.16
C GLU A 116 -2.96 12.44 -21.08
N SER A 117 -3.53 11.56 -21.89
CA SER A 117 -4.65 11.90 -22.76
C SER A 117 -5.91 12.30 -21.97
N MET A 118 -6.10 11.77 -20.75
CA MET A 118 -7.23 12.16 -19.89
C MET A 118 -7.20 13.64 -19.49
N LEU A 119 -6.02 14.28 -19.44
CA LEU A 119 -5.89 15.71 -19.13
C LEU A 119 -6.49 16.60 -20.21
N HIS A 120 -6.49 16.13 -21.46
CA HIS A 120 -6.77 16.94 -22.64
C HIS A 120 -8.06 16.53 -23.37
N VAL A 121 -8.67 15.41 -22.98
CA VAL A 121 -9.90 14.91 -23.61
C VAL A 121 -11.08 15.83 -23.34
N LYS A 122 -11.81 16.16 -24.41
CA LYS A 122 -12.96 17.05 -24.41
C LYS A 122 -14.24 16.29 -24.74
N ASN A 123 -15.36 16.77 -24.21
CA ASN A 123 -16.69 16.30 -24.59
C ASN A 123 -17.13 16.92 -25.92
N SER A 124 -18.27 16.48 -26.45
CA SER A 124 -18.94 17.10 -27.62
C SER A 124 -19.12 18.60 -27.47
N ASP A 125 -19.35 19.06 -26.24
CA ASP A 125 -19.64 20.45 -25.92
C ASP A 125 -18.36 21.30 -25.81
N GLY A 126 -17.18 20.73 -26.09
CA GLY A 126 -15.88 21.41 -26.06
C GLY A 126 -15.28 21.61 -24.66
N THR A 127 -16.03 21.30 -23.60
CA THR A 127 -15.56 21.30 -22.21
C THR A 127 -14.65 20.11 -21.90
N ARG A 128 -13.78 20.23 -20.89
CA ARG A 128 -12.93 19.12 -20.44
C ARG A 128 -13.81 17.99 -19.91
N ARG A 129 -13.55 16.76 -20.37
CA ARG A 129 -14.34 15.57 -19.99
C ARG A 129 -14.14 15.14 -18.54
N PHE A 130 -12.96 15.42 -17.99
CA PHE A 130 -12.58 15.06 -16.62
C PHE A 130 -12.08 16.28 -15.86
N THR A 131 -12.43 16.32 -14.57
CA THR A 131 -11.77 17.19 -13.60
C THR A 131 -10.42 16.59 -13.16
N TYR A 132 -9.54 17.39 -12.57
CA TYR A 132 -8.20 16.91 -12.16
C TYR A 132 -8.28 15.73 -11.17
N ASP A 133 -9.23 15.76 -10.23
CA ASP A 133 -9.44 14.70 -9.24
C ASP A 133 -10.05 13.40 -9.81
N GLU A 134 -10.49 13.45 -11.06
CA GLU A 134 -11.01 12.31 -11.83
C GLU A 134 -9.99 11.76 -12.82
N ILE A 135 -8.80 12.35 -12.92
CA ILE A 135 -7.76 11.80 -13.77
C ILE A 135 -7.11 10.63 -13.05
N LEU A 136 -6.98 9.51 -13.76
CA LEU A 136 -6.42 8.29 -13.22
C LEU A 136 -4.93 8.22 -13.52
N SER A 137 -4.15 7.75 -12.56
CA SER A 137 -2.72 7.54 -12.77
C SER A 137 -2.45 6.37 -13.72
N ALA A 138 -1.28 6.36 -14.36
CA ALA A 138 -0.84 5.26 -15.22
C ALA A 138 -0.94 3.88 -14.53
N GLN A 139 -0.66 3.81 -13.21
CA GLN A 139 -0.79 2.58 -12.44
C GLN A 139 -2.25 2.12 -12.30
N GLN A 140 -3.18 3.06 -12.07
CA GLN A 140 -4.61 2.78 -11.99
C GLN A 140 -5.15 2.29 -13.34
N VAL A 141 -4.74 2.93 -14.44
CA VAL A 141 -5.07 2.52 -15.81
C VAL A 141 -4.51 1.13 -16.10
N THR A 142 -3.25 0.87 -15.75
CA THR A 142 -2.61 -0.45 -15.92
C THR A 142 -3.39 -1.54 -15.19
N SER A 143 -3.77 -1.28 -13.93
CA SER A 143 -4.58 -2.19 -13.12
C SER A 143 -5.95 -2.47 -13.76
N PHE A 144 -6.58 -1.45 -14.32
CA PHE A 144 -7.86 -1.58 -15.02
C PHE A 144 -7.75 -2.44 -16.28
N PHE A 145 -6.78 -2.16 -17.14
CA PHE A 145 -6.54 -2.96 -18.35
C PHE A 145 -6.18 -4.40 -18.03
N SER A 146 -5.42 -4.65 -16.95
CA SER A 146 -5.13 -6.02 -16.51
C SER A 146 -6.41 -6.78 -16.16
N ARG A 147 -7.34 -6.14 -15.44
CA ARG A 147 -8.65 -6.74 -15.13
C ARG A 147 -9.48 -6.99 -16.39
N MET A 148 -9.53 -6.03 -17.31
CA MET A 148 -10.25 -6.21 -18.58
C MET A 148 -9.68 -7.37 -19.41
N CYS A 149 -8.35 -7.49 -19.53
CA CYS A 149 -7.73 -8.62 -20.21
C CYS A 149 -8.15 -9.96 -19.60
N LYS A 150 -8.19 -10.06 -18.26
CA LYS A 150 -8.61 -11.30 -17.57
C LYS A 150 -10.10 -11.59 -17.81
N GLN A 151 -10.94 -10.57 -17.71
CA GLN A 151 -12.38 -10.71 -17.95
C GLN A 151 -12.66 -11.15 -19.38
N ASN A 152 -12.00 -10.56 -20.38
CA ASN A 152 -12.18 -10.97 -21.77
C ASN A 152 -11.69 -12.39 -22.02
N LYS A 153 -10.54 -12.80 -21.45
CA LYS A 153 -10.08 -14.20 -21.58
C LYS A 153 -11.12 -15.20 -21.07
N HIS A 154 -11.66 -14.97 -19.88
CA HIS A 154 -12.71 -15.84 -19.32
C HIS A 154 -13.96 -15.88 -20.22
N LEU A 155 -14.34 -14.75 -20.80
CA LEU A 155 -15.48 -14.70 -21.73
C LEU A 155 -15.20 -15.49 -23.02
N GLU A 156 -13.99 -15.39 -23.58
CA GLU A 156 -13.61 -16.19 -24.76
C GLU A 156 -13.57 -17.68 -24.44
N ASP A 157 -13.02 -18.07 -23.28
CA ASP A 157 -12.97 -19.48 -22.84
C ASP A 157 -14.39 -20.05 -22.65
N ASP A 158 -15.31 -19.27 -22.06
CA ASP A 158 -16.72 -19.67 -21.88
C ASP A 158 -17.46 -19.81 -23.23
N LEU A 159 -17.19 -18.92 -24.19
CA LEU A 159 -17.79 -18.97 -25.53
C LEU A 159 -17.27 -20.18 -26.31
N GLU A 160 -15.99 -20.50 -26.18
CA GLU A 160 -15.39 -21.67 -26.85
C GLU A 160 -15.96 -22.97 -26.27
N ALA A 161 -16.08 -23.09 -24.95
CA ALA A 161 -16.72 -24.25 -24.32
C ALA A 161 -18.16 -24.45 -24.83
N ARG A 162 -18.93 -23.38 -25.02
CA ARG A 162 -20.29 -23.47 -25.60
C ARG A 162 -20.26 -23.97 -27.03
N ARG A 163 -19.36 -23.45 -27.88
CA ARG A 163 -19.21 -23.93 -29.27
C ARG A 163 -18.83 -25.40 -29.31
N GLU A 164 -17.92 -25.85 -28.45
CA GLU A 164 -17.55 -27.26 -28.35
C GLU A 164 -18.74 -28.13 -27.96
N THR A 165 -19.59 -27.67 -27.04
CA THR A 165 -20.83 -28.40 -26.69
C THR A 165 -21.81 -28.46 -27.84
N GLU A 166 -22.01 -27.36 -28.58
CA GLU A 166 -22.86 -27.31 -29.77
C GLU A 166 -22.34 -28.24 -30.88
N ILE A 167 -21.03 -28.28 -31.08
CA ILE A 167 -20.38 -29.21 -32.02
C ILE A 167 -20.60 -30.65 -31.56
N CYS A 168 -20.49 -30.93 -30.27
CA CYS A 168 -20.73 -32.26 -29.70
C CYS A 168 -22.19 -32.71 -29.91
N THR A 169 -23.16 -31.83 -29.68
CA THR A 169 -24.58 -32.15 -29.90
C THR A 169 -24.86 -32.42 -31.38
N ILE A 170 -24.33 -31.60 -32.29
CA ILE A 170 -24.49 -31.81 -33.74
C ILE A 170 -23.86 -33.14 -34.18
N ARG A 171 -22.65 -33.45 -33.68
CA ARG A 171 -22.00 -34.75 -33.96
C ARG A 171 -22.86 -35.92 -33.50
N GLN A 172 -23.48 -35.80 -32.33
CA GLN A 172 -24.35 -36.85 -31.77
C GLN A 172 -25.63 -37.02 -32.58
N GLU A 173 -26.25 -35.92 -33.04
CA GLU A 173 -27.42 -35.96 -33.91
C GLU A 173 -27.15 -36.66 -35.24
N ILE A 174 -25.99 -36.38 -35.87
CA ILE A 174 -25.58 -37.05 -37.12
C ILE A 174 -25.36 -38.54 -36.92
N LEU A 175 -24.77 -38.96 -35.80
CA LEU A 175 -24.53 -40.39 -35.50
C LEU A 175 -25.82 -41.17 -35.21
N ASN A 176 -26.88 -40.48 -34.79
CA ASN A 176 -28.16 -41.08 -34.44
C ASN A 176 -29.18 -41.03 -35.59
N ALA A 177 -28.84 -40.39 -36.72
CA ALA A 177 -29.65 -40.29 -37.93
C ALA A 177 -29.30 -41.39 -38.94
#